data_AF-A0AAJ2NSQ8-F1
#
_entry.id   AF-A0AAJ2NSQ8-F1
#
_cell.length_a   1.000
_cell.length_b   1.000
_cell.length_c   1.000
_cell.angle_alpha   90.00
_cell.angle_beta   90.00
_cell.angle_gamma   90.00
#
_symmetry.space_group_name_H-M   'P 1'
#
loop_
_entity.id
_entity.type
_entity.pdbx_description
1 polymer ?
#
loop_
_entity_poly.entity_id
_entity_poly.type
_entity_poly.pdbx_seq_one_letter_code
_entity_poly.pdbx_strand_id
1 'polypeptide(L)'
;LNPATPVDTIQHIMGDIDMALLMSVNPGFGGQKFIPEVLQKIRQVKQMSEAKGLDIDIEIDGGVNQETARLCMEAGATVLVAGSAIYDQE
;
A
#
# COMPACT_ATOMS: atom_id res chain seq x y z
N LEU A 1 4.86 3.86 -4.31
CA LEU A 1 4.41 5.27 -4.11
C LEU A 1 4.66 5.68 -2.68
N ASN A 2 5.41 6.76 -2.48
CA ASN A 2 5.66 7.31 -1.15
C ASN A 2 4.42 8.05 -0.61
N PRO A 3 4.35 8.36 0.70
CA PRO A 3 3.19 9.04 1.29
C PRO A 3 2.90 10.40 0.65
N ALA A 4 3.93 11.13 0.23
CA ALA A 4 3.78 12.44 -0.43
C ALA A 4 3.45 12.35 -1.93
N THR A 5 3.60 11.19 -2.57
CA THR A 5 3.41 11.05 -4.03
C THR A 5 1.93 10.80 -4.37
N PRO A 6 1.25 11.70 -5.12
CA PRO A 6 -0.15 11.48 -5.52
C PRO A 6 -0.37 10.22 -6.35
N VAL A 7 -1.55 9.59 -6.26
CA VAL A 7 -1.87 8.35 -6.98
C VAL A 7 -2.01 8.56 -8.49
N ASP A 8 -2.44 9.75 -8.92
CA ASP A 8 -2.56 10.11 -10.34
C ASP A 8 -1.22 10.09 -11.10
N THR A 9 -0.09 10.12 -10.40
CA THR A 9 1.26 10.02 -10.99
C THR A 9 1.49 8.71 -11.77
N ILE A 10 0.80 7.63 -11.40
CA ILE A 10 0.94 6.32 -12.07
C ILE A 10 -0.14 6.06 -13.11
N GLN A 11 -1.07 6.98 -13.33
CA GLN A 11 -2.25 6.75 -14.17
C GLN A 11 -1.91 6.28 -15.59
N HIS A 12 -0.79 6.73 -16.16
CA HIS A 12 -0.42 6.42 -17.54
C HIS A 12 0.29 5.07 -17.69
N ILE A 13 0.83 4.52 -16.60
CA ILE A 13 1.58 3.25 -16.60
C ILE A 13 0.79 2.08 -16.01
N MET A 14 -0.46 2.30 -15.59
CA MET A 14 -1.27 1.25 -14.96
C MET A 14 -1.35 -0.03 -15.80
N GLY A 15 -1.38 0.08 -17.14
CA GLY A 15 -1.44 -1.08 -18.04
C GLY A 15 -0.11 -1.81 -18.23
N ASP A 16 0.99 -1.27 -17.70
CA ASP A 16 2.35 -1.79 -17.85
C ASP A 16 2.89 -2.40 -16.55
N ILE A 17 2.10 -2.39 -15.47
CA ILE A 17 2.50 -2.88 -14.15
C ILE A 17 1.55 -3.98 -13.68
N ASP A 18 2.12 -5.01 -13.05
CA ASP A 18 1.36 -6.07 -12.39
C ASP A 18 1.05 -5.73 -10.92
N MET A 19 1.79 -4.78 -10.33
CA MET A 19 1.70 -4.45 -8.90
C MET A 19 2.01 -2.98 -8.62
N ALA A 20 1.26 -2.38 -7.70
CA ALA A 20 1.49 -1.05 -7.14
C ALA A 20 1.80 -1.14 -5.64
N LEU A 21 3.07 -0.91 -5.29
CA LEU A 21 3.51 -0.82 -3.90
C LEU A 21 3.23 0.57 -3.34
N LEU A 22 2.53 0.66 -2.21
CA LEU A 22 2.24 1.89 -1.48
C LEU A 22 2.97 1.87 -0.13
N MET A 23 3.80 2.89 0.11
CA MET A 23 4.45 3.07 1.40
C MET A 23 3.44 3.61 2.41
N SER A 24 3.31 2.92 3.54
CA SER A 24 2.53 3.35 4.71
C SER A 24 3.38 4.03 5.78
N VAL A 25 4.64 4.31 5.46
CA VAL A 25 5.58 5.13 6.24
C VAL A 25 6.40 5.99 5.28
N ASN A 26 7.15 6.98 5.79
CA ASN A 26 8.14 7.64 4.94
C ASN A 26 9.31 6.67 4.68
N PRO A 27 9.82 6.55 3.45
CA PRO A 27 10.95 5.66 3.16
C PRO A 27 12.20 6.10 3.93
N GLY A 28 13.02 5.13 4.35
CA GLY A 28 14.33 5.40 4.96
C GLY A 28 14.74 4.33 5.96
N PHE A 29 13.97 4.14 7.03
CA PHE A 29 14.33 3.23 8.12
C PHE A 29 13.10 2.52 8.73
N GLY A 30 13.32 1.37 9.35
CA GLY A 30 12.29 0.57 10.02
C GLY A 30 11.79 1.17 11.35
N GLY A 31 10.71 0.63 11.90
CA GLY A 31 10.15 1.06 13.20
C GLY A 31 9.33 2.36 13.15
N GLN A 32 9.10 2.91 11.96
CA GLN A 32 8.22 4.07 11.79
C GLN A 32 6.75 3.69 11.97
N LYS A 33 5.95 4.68 12.40
CA LYS A 33 4.51 4.50 12.61
C LYS A 33 3.76 4.53 11.30
N PHE A 34 2.76 3.65 11.20
CA PHE A 34 1.81 3.61 10.09
C PHE A 34 1.14 4.98 9.87
N ILE A 35 1.04 5.40 8.62
CA ILE A 35 0.43 6.64 8.14
C ILE A 35 -0.95 6.29 7.55
N PRO A 36 -2.06 6.54 8.27
CA PRO A 36 -3.41 6.11 7.87
C PRO A 36 -3.91 6.65 6.54
N GLU A 37 -3.35 7.77 6.07
CA GLU A 37 -3.68 8.39 4.80
C GLU A 37 -3.40 7.46 3.60
N VAL A 38 -2.52 6.46 3.76
CA VAL A 38 -2.31 5.42 2.76
C VAL A 38 -3.61 4.67 2.41
N LEU A 39 -4.54 4.52 3.36
CA LEU A 39 -5.79 3.78 3.15
C LEU A 39 -6.65 4.41 2.03
N GLN A 40 -6.62 5.73 1.90
CA GLN A 40 -7.29 6.41 0.79
C GLN A 40 -6.58 6.14 -0.54
N LYS A 41 -5.24 6.08 -0.53
CA LYS A 41 -4.47 5.74 -1.73
C LYS A 41 -4.75 4.31 -2.21
N ILE A 42 -4.87 3.35 -1.30
CA ILE A 42 -5.27 1.97 -1.63
C ILE A 42 -6.59 1.98 -2.39
N ARG A 43 -7.60 2.69 -1.86
CA ARG A 43 -8.92 2.80 -2.51
C ARG A 43 -8.83 3.45 -3.89
N GLN A 44 -8.01 4.49 -4.04
CA GLN A 44 -7.82 5.17 -5.32
C GLN A 44 -7.15 4.27 -6.38
N VAL A 45 -6.11 3.52 -6.00
CA VAL A 45 -5.45 2.58 -6.90
C VAL A 45 -6.42 1.47 -7.31
N LYS A 46 -7.15 0.90 -6.34
CA LYS A 46 -8.18 -0.12 -6.61
C LYS A 46 -9.24 0.40 -7.60
N GLN A 47 -9.80 1.57 -7.36
CA GLN A 47 -10.77 2.20 -8.27
C GLN A 47 -10.20 2.43 -9.67
N MET A 48 -8.94 2.87 -9.76
CA MET A 48 -8.27 3.10 -11.04
C MET A 48 -8.02 1.79 -11.80
N SER A 49 -7.70 0.70 -11.08
CA SER A 49 -7.54 -0.65 -11.64
C SER A 49 -8.87 -1.18 -12.17
N GLU A 50 -9.92 -1.14 -11.33
CA GLU A 50 -11.28 -1.58 -11.67
C GLU A 50 -11.85 -0.81 -12.88
N ALA A 51 -11.67 0.52 -12.92
CA ALA A 51 -12.14 1.36 -14.02
C ALA A 51 -11.48 1.03 -15.37
N LYS A 52 -10.30 0.41 -15.35
CA LYS A 52 -9.55 -0.02 -16.54
C LYS A 52 -9.66 -1.51 -16.83
N GLY A 53 -10.36 -2.27 -15.98
CA GLY A 53 -10.44 -3.73 -16.08
C GLY A 53 -9.08 -4.40 -15.88
N LEU A 54 -8.20 -3.80 -15.09
CA LEU A 54 -6.86 -4.32 -14.78
C LEU A 54 -6.88 -5.10 -13.47
N ASP A 55 -6.13 -6.19 -13.43
CA ASP A 55 -5.85 -6.95 -12.22
C ASP A 55 -4.45 -6.57 -11.75
N ILE A 56 -4.37 -5.71 -10.73
CA ILE A 56 -3.12 -5.17 -10.20
C ILE A 56 -3.06 -5.49 -8.72
N ASP A 57 -1.95 -6.11 -8.31
CA ASP A 57 -1.67 -6.31 -6.90
C ASP A 57 -1.39 -4.98 -6.20
N ILE A 58 -1.96 -4.80 -5.01
CA ILE A 58 -1.74 -3.59 -4.19
C ILE A 58 -0.99 -4.00 -2.94
N GLU A 59 0.29 -3.70 -2.90
CA GLU A 59 1.20 -4.02 -1.80
C GLU A 59 1.33 -2.86 -0.82
N ILE A 60 1.30 -3.14 0.48
CA ILE A 60 1.55 -2.16 1.53
C ILE A 60 2.86 -2.44 2.25
N ASP A 61 3.77 -1.46 2.23
CA ASP A 61 5.08 -1.55 2.86
C ASP A 61 5.26 -0.50 3.97
N GLY A 62 5.56 -1.01 5.18
CA GLY A 62 6.01 -0.23 6.33
C GLY A 62 4.99 -0.12 7.46
N GLY A 63 5.40 -0.53 8.67
CA GLY A 63 4.58 -0.36 9.88
C GLY A 63 3.29 -1.18 9.90
N VAL A 64 3.22 -2.28 9.13
CA VAL A 64 2.06 -3.17 9.11
C VAL A 64 2.08 -4.11 10.31
N ASN A 65 1.01 -4.10 11.10
CA ASN A 65 0.71 -5.04 12.20
C ASN A 65 -0.69 -5.67 12.01
N GLN A 66 -1.16 -6.46 12.97
CA GLN A 66 -2.46 -7.16 12.86
C GLN A 66 -3.66 -6.21 12.67
N GLU A 67 -3.67 -5.07 13.34
CA GLU A 67 -4.75 -4.07 13.22
C GLU A 67 -4.70 -3.37 11.86
N THR A 68 -3.54 -2.85 11.49
CA THR A 68 -3.39 -2.09 10.23
C THR A 68 -3.51 -3.00 9.01
N ALA A 69 -3.08 -4.27 9.09
CA ALA A 69 -3.28 -5.26 8.05
C ALA A 69 -4.75 -5.40 7.69
N ARG A 70 -5.62 -5.51 8.70
CA ARG A 70 -7.07 -5.57 8.51
C ARG A 70 -7.60 -4.33 7.79
N LEU A 71 -7.18 -3.13 8.22
CA LEU A 71 -7.58 -1.87 7.58
C LEU A 71 -7.12 -1.79 6.11
N CYS A 72 -5.91 -2.26 5.83
CA CYS A 72 -5.36 -2.29 4.47
C CYS A 72 -6.14 -3.25 3.56
N MET A 73 -6.46 -4.46 4.05
CA MET A 73 -7.29 -5.42 3.30
C MET A 73 -8.70 -4.85 3.05
N GLU A 74 -9.33 -4.23 4.05
CA GLU A 74 -10.64 -3.57 3.90
C GLU A 74 -10.60 -2.37 2.92
N ALA A 75 -9.43 -1.76 2.75
CA ALA A 75 -9.20 -0.70 1.76
C ALA A 75 -8.96 -1.24 0.34
N GLY A 76 -8.54 -2.50 0.21
CA GLY A 76 -8.31 -3.17 -1.07
C GLY A 76 -6.88 -3.65 -1.31
N ALA A 77 -6.02 -3.66 -0.29
CA ALA A 77 -4.68 -4.25 -0.43
C ALA A 77 -4.77 -5.76 -0.62
N THR A 78 -3.91 -6.31 -1.49
CA THR A 78 -3.80 -7.76 -1.76
C THR A 78 -2.52 -8.35 -1.18
N VAL A 79 -1.47 -7.52 -1.02
CA VAL A 79 -0.16 -7.92 -0.48
C VAL A 79 0.21 -7.02 0.70
N LEU A 80 0.78 -7.63 1.76
CA LEU A 80 1.19 -6.93 2.97
C LEU A 80 2.62 -7.32 3.33
N VAL A 81 3.52 -6.34 3.50
CA VAL A 81 4.89 -6.60 3.94
C VAL A 81 4.95 -6.64 5.46
N ALA A 82 5.33 -7.80 5.99
CA ALA A 82 5.60 -7.97 7.40
C ALA A 82 7.06 -7.59 7.72
N GLY A 83 7.24 -6.64 8.64
CA GLY A 83 8.54 -6.26 9.19
C GLY A 83 8.63 -6.58 10.69
N SER A 84 8.96 -5.56 11.49
CA SER A 84 9.08 -5.65 12.95
C SER A 84 7.90 -6.32 13.66
N ALA A 85 6.69 -6.21 13.12
CA ALA A 85 5.50 -6.85 13.70
C ALA A 85 5.61 -8.38 13.87
N ILE A 86 6.47 -9.04 13.08
CA ILE A 86 6.76 -10.48 13.17
C ILE A 86 8.14 -10.74 13.79
N TYR A 87 9.15 -9.92 13.46
CA TYR A 87 10.54 -10.18 13.87
C TYR A 87 10.91 -9.65 15.26
N ASP A 88 10.16 -8.68 15.81
CA ASP A 88 10.42 -8.11 17.14
C ASP A 88 9.52 -8.74 18.23
N GLN A 89 8.86 -9.87 17.94
CA GLN A 89 8.16 -10.68 18.93
C GLN A 89 9.13 -11.68 19.58
N GLU A 90 10.03 -11.18 20.43
CA GLU A 90 10.76 -11.96 21.44
C GLU A 90 10.34 -11.56 22.85
#